data_AF-A0A163EDV4-F1
#
_entry.id   AF-A0A163EDV4-F1
#
_cell.length_a   1.000
_cell.length_b   1.000
_cell.length_c   1.000
_cell.angle_alpha   90.00
_cell.angle_beta   90.00
_cell.angle_gamma   90.00
#
_symmetry.space_group_name_H-M   'P 1'
#
loop_
_entity.id
_entity.type
_entity.pdbx_description
1 polymer ?
#
loop_
_entity_poly.entity_id
_entity_poly.type
_entity_poly.pdbx_seq_one_letter_code
_entity_poly.pdbx_strand_id
1 'polypeptide(L)'
;MYLNSYLLFLAAAAGINIAKADFMVYTELPIPTSAIPSFANSVDAAAWTTSVALNARVAFRSFTAALGEPYQSSSSSAASEIAAFVSTASNYSIPATVTESGTATFYGVPTWYSALPSGARAFKEQQVEDQFSIVRQVIAARQTTSSSSGGASIPTAAPFLDKKFGALAAAAAAVFLTTNGAWQKPAVIFSPGAGKNAITYSTLSSELASQGYTVLALDHPGEAPYLQLPNGAPGVYGIDVAATWNYISMAAVYNMRIFDTLAIIRKLLPSYVESIGAPFNTTHYFAIGRSLGGAAAAGALAVEPSILGGVNLDGLFIDLPDVKKPFLMLAGAQHTPALDVSWSPFSANQSGWYHWLNVTGTSHQDFSDLGDWVDLQGLRNKTITPSLGLIWAPRMDFIVKTLVESFLSFVLGGQEFLDAPNENLPEVGYINGSACIP
;
A
#
# COMPACT_ATOMS: atom_id res chain seq x y z
N MET A 1 -9.04 27.09 3.28
CA MET A 1 -7.83 27.60 3.96
C MET A 1 -7.13 26.44 4.68
N TYR A 2 -6.67 25.45 3.92
CA TYR A 2 -6.03 24.22 4.42
C TYR A 2 -4.61 24.05 3.84
N LEU A 3 -3.91 25.17 3.60
CA LEU A 3 -2.70 25.18 2.78
C LEU A 3 -1.42 24.73 3.52
N ASN A 4 -1.32 24.93 4.84
CA ASN A 4 0.01 24.94 5.47
C ASN A 4 0.56 23.58 5.92
N SER A 5 -0.29 22.56 6.14
CA SER A 5 0.18 21.25 6.64
C SER A 5 0.50 20.23 5.53
N TYR A 6 -0.07 20.41 4.33
CA TYR A 6 0.13 19.49 3.19
C TYR A 6 1.40 19.80 2.38
N LEU A 7 1.94 21.03 2.49
CA LEU A 7 3.07 21.52 1.70
C LEU A 7 4.42 20.91 2.09
N LEU A 8 4.61 20.56 3.37
CA LEU A 8 5.85 19.93 3.86
C LEU A 8 5.95 18.46 3.43
N PHE A 9 4.82 17.77 3.26
CA PHE A 9 4.78 16.34 2.92
C PHE A 9 5.22 16.00 1.49
N LEU A 10 5.17 16.98 0.58
CA LEU A 10 5.53 16.79 -0.84
C LEU A 10 7.01 16.49 -1.06
N ALA A 11 7.86 16.92 -0.13
CA ALA A 11 9.29 16.72 -0.21
C ALA A 11 9.72 15.37 0.44
N ALA A 12 9.05 14.96 1.52
CA ALA A 12 9.27 13.67 2.17
C ALA A 12 8.72 12.49 1.34
N ALA A 13 7.59 12.66 0.65
CA ALA A 13 6.98 11.61 -0.19
C ALA A 13 7.75 11.37 -1.51
N ALA A 14 8.58 12.33 -1.93
CA ALA A 14 9.54 12.17 -3.03
C ALA A 14 10.87 11.56 -2.57
N GLY A 15 11.08 11.38 -1.26
CA GLY A 15 12.21 10.69 -0.67
C GLY A 15 12.34 9.28 -1.25
N ILE A 16 13.35 9.11 -2.09
CA ILE A 16 13.64 7.89 -2.83
C ILE A 16 14.14 6.87 -1.82
N ASN A 17 13.31 5.91 -1.40
CA ASN A 17 13.85 4.71 -0.75
C ASN A 17 14.75 3.97 -1.76
N ILE A 18 16.04 4.32 -1.78
CA ILE A 18 17.10 3.51 -2.35
C ILE A 18 17.47 2.53 -1.23
N ALA A 19 17.76 1.28 -1.57
CA ALA A 19 18.26 0.28 -0.61
C ALA A 19 19.65 0.64 -0.01
N LYS A 20 20.12 1.87 -0.19
CA LYS A 20 21.36 2.45 0.34
C LYS A 20 21.00 3.66 1.20
N ALA A 21 21.80 3.92 2.22
CA ALA A 21 21.69 5.15 3.01
C ALA A 21 21.74 6.39 2.09
N ASP A 22 20.69 7.20 2.14
CA ASP A 22 20.63 8.46 1.40
C ASP A 22 19.91 9.53 2.24
N PHE A 23 20.10 10.81 1.92
CA PHE A 23 19.36 11.89 2.58
C PHE A 23 19.08 13.07 1.66
N MET A 24 18.09 13.89 1.96
CA MET A 24 17.78 15.11 1.19
C MET A 24 17.80 16.33 2.10
N VAL A 25 18.27 17.47 1.58
CA VAL A 25 18.23 18.76 2.27
C VAL A 25 17.42 19.73 1.41
N TYR A 26 16.25 20.11 1.90
CA TYR A 26 15.39 21.05 1.21
C TYR A 26 15.52 22.45 1.84
N THR A 27 16.01 23.39 1.04
CA THR A 27 16.23 24.79 1.42
C THR A 27 15.11 25.71 0.94
N GLU A 28 14.34 25.25 -0.05
CA GLU A 28 13.17 25.92 -0.59
C GLU A 28 11.99 24.93 -0.73
N LEU A 29 10.78 25.46 -0.89
CA LEU A 29 9.63 24.62 -1.16
C LEU A 29 9.75 23.98 -2.55
N PRO A 30 9.50 22.66 -2.68
CA PRO A 30 9.62 21.95 -3.96
C PRO A 30 8.70 22.51 -5.05
N ILE A 31 7.58 23.09 -4.63
CA ILE A 31 6.49 23.55 -5.48
C ILE A 31 6.18 25.01 -5.14
N PRO A 32 6.18 25.93 -6.13
CA PRO A 32 5.63 27.26 -5.93
C PRO A 32 4.16 27.12 -5.54
N THR A 33 3.72 27.75 -4.44
CA THR A 33 2.32 27.68 -3.98
C THR A 33 1.33 28.15 -5.05
N SER A 34 1.78 29.01 -5.97
CA SER A 34 1.04 29.44 -7.17
C SER A 34 0.76 28.34 -8.19
N ALA A 35 1.51 27.24 -8.18
CA ALA A 35 1.32 26.11 -9.09
C ALA A 35 0.31 25.07 -8.56
N ILE A 36 -0.14 25.21 -7.31
CA ILE A 36 -1.07 24.28 -6.66
C ILE A 36 -2.50 24.77 -6.95
N PRO A 37 -3.37 23.93 -7.54
CA PRO A 37 -4.78 24.27 -7.74
C PRO A 37 -5.48 24.54 -6.42
N SER A 38 -6.52 25.39 -6.44
CA SER A 38 -7.44 25.50 -5.31
C SER A 38 -8.44 24.35 -5.34
N PHE A 39 -8.69 23.75 -4.17
CA PHE A 39 -9.63 22.63 -4.04
C PHE A 39 -10.83 23.04 -3.18
N ALA A 40 -12.01 22.55 -3.58
CA ALA A 40 -13.27 22.82 -2.86
C ALA A 40 -13.36 22.05 -1.53
N ASN A 41 -12.67 20.91 -1.41
CA ASN A 41 -12.64 20.08 -0.21
C ASN A 41 -11.24 19.46 0.00
N SER A 42 -11.01 18.90 1.19
CA SER A 42 -9.74 18.29 1.58
C SER A 42 -9.46 16.95 0.92
N VAL A 43 -10.48 16.23 0.45
CA VAL A 43 -10.35 14.92 -0.20
C VAL A 43 -9.74 15.10 -1.60
N ASP A 44 -10.23 16.06 -2.38
CA ASP A 44 -9.69 16.38 -3.70
C ASP A 44 -8.26 16.93 -3.60
N ALA A 45 -8.00 17.73 -2.57
CA ALA A 45 -6.65 18.22 -2.26
C ALA A 45 -5.70 17.05 -1.95
N ALA A 46 -6.14 16.10 -1.13
CA ALA A 46 -5.35 14.91 -0.79
C ALA A 46 -5.13 14.00 -2.00
N ALA A 47 -6.17 13.72 -2.80
CA ALA A 47 -6.08 12.90 -4.00
C ALA A 47 -5.14 13.48 -5.06
N TRP A 48 -5.25 14.79 -5.32
CA TRP A 48 -4.33 15.50 -6.21
C TRP A 48 -2.89 15.44 -5.69
N THR A 49 -2.70 15.68 -4.38
CA THR A 49 -1.38 15.65 -3.74
C THR A 49 -0.74 14.27 -3.83
N THR A 50 -1.46 13.21 -3.50
CA THR A 50 -1.00 11.81 -3.62
C THR A 50 -0.66 11.47 -5.06
N SER A 51 -1.48 11.91 -6.02
CA SER A 51 -1.23 11.72 -7.45
C SER A 51 0.04 12.41 -7.92
N VAL A 52 0.30 13.66 -7.49
CA VAL A 52 1.53 14.39 -7.82
C VAL A 52 2.75 13.65 -7.27
N ALA A 53 2.70 13.23 -6.00
CA ALA A 53 3.79 12.52 -5.35
C ALA A 53 4.13 11.19 -6.03
N LEU A 54 3.13 10.36 -6.34
CA LEU A 54 3.34 9.07 -7.01
C LEU A 54 3.94 9.24 -8.41
N ASN A 55 3.44 10.19 -9.20
CA ASN A 55 3.94 10.43 -10.55
C ASN A 55 5.35 11.03 -10.56
N ALA A 56 5.64 11.94 -9.62
CA ALA A 56 6.99 12.46 -9.46
C ALA A 56 7.99 11.36 -9.06
N ARG A 57 7.58 10.45 -8.17
CA ARG A 57 8.42 9.30 -7.75
C ARG A 57 8.74 8.35 -8.91
N VAL A 58 7.76 8.06 -9.76
CA VAL A 58 7.97 7.24 -10.96
C VAL A 58 8.89 7.96 -11.94
N ALA A 59 8.59 9.22 -12.25
CA ALA A 59 9.38 10.03 -13.18
C ALA A 59 10.84 10.20 -12.72
N PHE A 60 11.08 10.39 -11.43
CA PHE A 60 12.42 10.51 -10.87
C PHE A 60 13.22 9.21 -10.98
N ARG A 61 12.59 8.06 -10.70
CA ARG A 61 13.23 6.74 -10.89
C ARG A 61 13.58 6.51 -12.36
N SER A 62 12.69 6.84 -13.28
CA SER A 62 12.94 6.71 -14.72
C SER A 62 14.04 7.67 -15.18
N PHE A 63 14.05 8.91 -14.70
CA PHE A 63 15.09 9.91 -15.01
C PHE A 63 16.47 9.42 -14.58
N THR A 64 16.62 9.02 -13.33
CA THR A 64 17.91 8.55 -12.80
C THR A 64 18.38 7.24 -13.43
N ALA A 65 17.47 6.34 -13.79
CA ALA A 65 17.81 5.15 -14.59
C ALA A 65 18.31 5.52 -15.99
N ALA A 66 17.72 6.52 -16.64
CA ALA A 66 18.13 6.98 -17.97
C ALA A 66 19.50 7.67 -17.99
N LEU A 67 19.96 8.22 -16.85
CA LEU A 67 21.31 8.79 -16.73
C LEU A 67 22.42 7.72 -16.72
N GLY A 68 22.08 6.45 -16.45
CA GLY A 68 22.98 5.30 -16.61
C GLY A 68 24.20 5.29 -15.67
N GLU A 69 25.29 4.66 -16.12
CA GLU A 69 26.52 4.45 -15.34
C GLU A 69 27.19 5.72 -14.80
N PRO A 70 27.21 6.87 -15.51
CA PRO A 70 27.78 8.10 -14.98
C PRO A 70 27.10 8.55 -13.69
N TYR A 71 25.76 8.50 -13.64
CA TYR A 71 25.01 8.87 -12.45
C TYR A 71 25.26 7.91 -11.28
N GLN A 72 25.31 6.60 -11.56
CA GLN A 72 25.61 5.59 -10.53
C GLN A 72 27.02 5.77 -9.94
N SER A 73 27.98 6.17 -10.78
CA SER A 73 29.35 6.46 -10.38
C SER A 73 29.42 7.70 -9.50
N SER A 74 28.76 8.80 -9.89
CA SER A 74 28.67 10.03 -9.09
C SER A 74 27.94 9.80 -7.76
N SER A 75 26.86 9.02 -7.77
CA SER A 75 26.11 8.65 -6.56
C SER A 75 26.98 7.83 -5.59
N SER A 76 27.72 6.84 -6.10
CA SER A 76 28.61 6.01 -5.27
C SER A 76 29.79 6.82 -4.72
N SER A 77 30.35 7.74 -5.51
CA SER A 77 31.39 8.66 -5.07
C SER A 77 30.89 9.56 -3.93
N ALA A 78 29.75 10.20 -4.13
CA ALA A 78 29.13 11.06 -3.12
C ALA A 78 28.84 10.30 -1.83
N ALA A 79 28.26 9.10 -1.90
CA ALA A 79 28.01 8.26 -0.73
C ALA A 79 29.30 7.91 0.04
N SER A 80 30.39 7.63 -0.68
CA SER A 80 31.69 7.29 -0.08
C SER A 80 32.33 8.50 0.60
N GLU A 81 32.26 9.68 -0.04
CA GLU A 81 32.70 10.96 0.52
C GLU A 81 31.91 11.35 1.78
N ILE A 82 30.58 11.15 1.76
CA ILE A 82 29.71 11.38 2.91
C ILE A 82 30.08 10.45 4.07
N ALA A 83 30.24 9.15 3.82
CA ALA A 83 30.62 8.19 4.86
C ALA A 83 31.99 8.53 5.49
N ALA A 84 32.97 8.90 4.65
CA ALA A 84 34.29 9.33 5.12
C ALA A 84 34.21 10.61 5.97
N PHE A 85 33.39 11.58 5.57
CA PHE A 85 33.15 12.78 6.36
C PHE A 85 32.49 12.45 7.71
N VAL A 86 31.39 11.69 7.72
CA VAL A 86 30.64 11.36 8.94
C VAL A 86 31.52 10.61 9.96
N SER A 87 32.38 9.70 9.51
CA SER A 87 33.30 8.97 10.40
C SER A 87 34.38 9.84 11.06
N THR A 88 34.67 11.03 10.54
CA THR A 88 35.74 11.93 11.03
C THR A 88 35.21 13.25 11.62
N ALA A 89 33.96 13.59 11.36
CA ALA A 89 33.33 14.86 11.72
C ALA A 89 32.86 14.92 13.19
N SER A 90 33.77 14.82 14.15
CA SER A 90 33.46 14.84 15.60
C SER A 90 32.87 16.16 16.12
N ASN A 91 33.01 17.24 15.35
CA ASN A 91 32.56 18.59 15.73
C ASN A 91 31.09 18.86 15.38
N TYR A 92 30.39 17.89 14.78
CA TYR A 92 29.01 18.01 14.34
C TYR A 92 28.13 16.91 14.94
N SER A 93 26.88 17.24 15.24
CA SER A 93 25.85 16.22 15.52
C SER A 93 25.21 15.79 14.20
N ILE A 94 25.66 14.66 13.67
CA ILE A 94 25.18 14.12 12.40
C ILE A 94 24.28 12.90 12.71
N PRO A 95 23.01 12.90 12.26
CA PRO A 95 22.13 11.75 12.46
C PRO A 95 22.64 10.49 11.75
N ALA A 96 22.48 9.34 12.39
CA ALA A 96 22.90 8.04 11.84
C ALA A 96 22.23 7.75 10.47
N THR A 97 21.03 8.27 10.24
CA THR A 97 20.27 8.17 8.99
C THR A 97 20.92 8.85 7.78
N VAL A 98 22.03 9.59 7.96
CA VAL A 98 22.84 10.14 6.87
C VAL A 98 23.71 9.05 6.21
N THR A 99 24.04 7.99 6.93
CA THR A 99 24.94 6.90 6.49
C THR A 99 24.36 5.49 6.69
N GLU A 100 23.25 5.35 7.40
CA GLU A 100 22.54 4.09 7.64
C GLU A 100 21.28 3.96 6.76
N SER A 101 20.81 2.74 6.56
CA SER A 101 19.75 2.40 5.60
C SER A 101 18.48 3.24 5.78
N GLY A 102 17.93 3.71 4.66
CA GLY A 102 16.75 4.55 4.62
C GLY A 102 17.03 5.87 3.92
N THR A 103 16.03 6.76 3.91
CA THR A 103 16.16 8.09 3.33
C THR A 103 15.75 9.16 4.33
N ALA A 104 16.74 9.89 4.86
CA ALA A 104 16.46 11.03 5.73
C ALA A 104 16.04 12.25 4.91
N THR A 105 15.14 13.07 5.44
CA THR A 105 14.79 14.37 4.83
C THR A 105 14.98 15.46 5.87
N PHE A 106 15.77 16.48 5.53
CA PHE A 106 16.02 17.65 6.35
C PHE A 106 15.36 18.88 5.72
N TYR A 107 14.65 19.64 6.54
CA TYR A 107 14.05 20.91 6.15
C TYR A 107 14.88 22.04 6.76
N GLY A 108 15.51 22.85 5.91
CA GLY A 108 16.56 23.76 6.30
C GLY A 108 17.94 23.10 6.30
N VAL A 109 18.99 23.91 6.10
CA VAL A 109 20.38 23.43 5.97
C VAL A 109 20.93 23.00 7.33
N PRO A 110 21.19 21.71 7.58
CA PRO A 110 21.86 21.28 8.81
C PRO A 110 23.27 21.90 8.89
N THR A 111 23.74 22.18 10.09
CA THR A 111 25.05 22.84 10.31
C THR A 111 26.23 22.06 9.72
N TRP A 112 26.11 20.73 9.62
CA TRP A 112 27.10 19.84 9.01
C TRP A 112 27.04 19.80 7.48
N TYR A 113 25.92 20.16 6.86
CA TYR A 113 25.72 20.00 5.41
C TYR A 113 26.67 20.89 4.62
N SER A 114 26.88 22.13 5.07
CA SER A 114 27.83 23.05 4.47
C SER A 114 29.29 22.59 4.59
N ALA A 115 29.59 21.68 5.53
CA ALA A 115 30.91 21.13 5.78
C ALA A 115 31.19 19.82 5.02
N LEU A 116 30.21 19.29 4.28
CA LEU A 116 30.41 18.15 3.39
C LEU A 116 31.51 18.43 2.36
N PRO A 117 32.23 17.38 1.90
CA PRO A 117 33.08 17.48 0.72
C PRO A 117 32.33 18.11 -0.45
N SER A 118 32.98 19.00 -1.19
CA SER A 118 32.33 19.80 -2.23
C SER A 118 31.72 18.95 -3.35
N GLY A 119 32.34 17.81 -3.69
CA GLY A 119 31.82 16.84 -4.65
C GLY A 119 30.51 16.20 -4.19
N ALA A 120 30.51 15.63 -2.98
CA ALA A 120 29.32 15.12 -2.34
C ALA A 120 28.20 16.17 -2.24
N ARG A 121 28.51 17.37 -1.73
CA ARG A 121 27.51 18.43 -1.57
C ARG A 121 26.89 18.85 -2.89
N ALA A 122 27.72 19.05 -3.93
CA ALA A 122 27.24 19.41 -5.26
C ALA A 122 26.33 18.32 -5.86
N PHE A 123 26.67 17.04 -5.66
CA PHE A 123 25.80 15.93 -6.10
C PHE A 123 24.46 15.95 -5.38
N LYS A 124 24.44 16.18 -4.06
CA LYS A 124 23.19 16.28 -3.27
C LYS A 124 22.33 17.45 -3.70
N GLU A 125 22.93 18.61 -3.93
CA GLU A 125 22.24 19.81 -4.44
C GLU A 125 21.63 19.55 -5.82
N GLN A 126 22.39 18.96 -6.74
CA GLN A 126 21.89 18.58 -8.07
C GLN A 126 20.74 17.58 -7.99
N GLN A 127 20.83 16.58 -7.12
CA GLN A 127 19.79 15.58 -6.95
C GLN A 127 18.47 16.19 -6.46
N VAL A 128 18.54 17.18 -5.55
CA VAL A 128 17.36 17.93 -5.09
C VAL A 128 16.79 18.79 -6.21
N GLU A 129 17.63 19.44 -7.00
CA GLU A 129 17.18 20.26 -8.14
C GLU A 129 16.48 19.41 -9.22
N ASP A 130 17.02 18.23 -9.52
CA ASP A 130 16.40 17.26 -10.43
C ASP A 130 15.03 16.80 -9.92
N GLN A 131 14.89 16.52 -8.62
CA GLN A 131 13.60 16.18 -8.01
C GLN A 131 12.59 17.32 -8.17
N PHE A 132 13.01 18.56 -7.87
CA PHE A 132 12.11 19.72 -7.94
C PHE A 132 11.70 19.99 -9.38
N SER A 133 12.62 19.87 -10.33
CA SER A 133 12.33 19.99 -11.77
C SER A 133 11.27 18.98 -12.20
N ILE A 134 11.42 17.70 -11.81
CA ILE A 134 10.47 16.65 -12.16
C ILE A 134 9.10 16.89 -11.53
N VAL A 135 9.05 17.28 -10.25
CA VAL A 135 7.78 17.61 -9.57
C VAL A 135 7.07 18.77 -10.28
N ARG A 136 7.80 19.84 -10.64
CA ARG A 136 7.26 21.01 -11.35
C ARG A 136 6.71 20.61 -12.72
N GLN A 137 7.41 19.74 -13.46
CA GLN A 137 6.95 19.22 -14.76
C GLN A 137 5.67 18.37 -14.63
N VAL A 138 5.61 17.51 -13.61
CA VAL A 138 4.43 16.67 -13.30
C VAL A 138 3.20 17.51 -12.94
N ILE A 139 3.38 18.69 -12.35
CA ILE A 139 2.30 19.64 -12.07
C ILE A 139 1.90 20.40 -13.34
N ALA A 140 2.87 20.91 -14.09
CA ALA A 140 2.60 21.67 -15.32
C ALA A 140 1.83 20.84 -16.36
N ALA A 141 2.16 19.55 -16.49
CA ALA A 141 1.45 18.62 -17.37
C ALA A 141 -0.03 18.42 -17.01
N ARG A 142 -0.43 18.71 -15.77
CA ARG A 142 -1.85 18.64 -15.33
C ARG A 142 -2.60 19.94 -15.59
N GLN A 143 -1.95 21.09 -15.47
CA GLN A 143 -2.59 22.40 -15.69
C GLN A 143 -3.04 22.61 -17.15
N THR A 144 -2.47 21.90 -18.11
CA THR A 144 -2.87 21.97 -19.53
C THR A 144 -4.09 21.11 -19.88
N THR A 145 -4.61 20.33 -18.93
CA THR A 145 -5.77 19.44 -19.13
C THR A 145 -7.09 19.95 -18.52
N SER A 146 -7.08 21.13 -17.89
CA SER A 146 -8.19 21.64 -17.08
C SER A 146 -9.14 22.63 -17.78
N SER A 147 -9.25 22.59 -19.12
CA SER A 147 -10.29 23.30 -19.88
C SER A 147 -11.32 22.36 -20.49
N SER A 148 -11.97 21.52 -19.66
CA SER A 148 -13.30 21.03 -20.01
C SER A 148 -14.14 20.77 -18.76
N SER A 149 -15.30 21.40 -18.74
CA SER A 149 -16.35 21.25 -17.73
C SER A 149 -17.11 19.95 -17.95
N GLY A 150 -17.28 19.15 -16.89
CA GLY A 150 -18.32 18.11 -16.79
C GLY A 150 -17.96 16.76 -17.43
N GLY A 151 -17.77 15.75 -16.59
CA GLY A 151 -17.56 14.36 -16.98
C GLY A 151 -16.14 13.90 -16.69
N ALA A 152 -15.98 12.71 -16.11
CA ALA A 152 -14.69 12.05 -15.96
C ALA A 152 -14.11 11.77 -17.36
N SER A 153 -13.30 12.70 -17.87
CA SER A 153 -12.61 12.55 -19.15
C SER A 153 -11.43 11.59 -18.97
N ILE A 154 -11.47 10.48 -19.71
CA ILE A 154 -10.29 9.65 -19.99
C ILE A 154 -9.23 10.56 -20.64
N PRO A 155 -7.95 10.52 -20.23
CA PRO A 155 -6.92 11.36 -20.83
C PRO A 155 -6.82 11.07 -22.33
N THR A 156 -7.18 12.06 -23.15
CA THR A 156 -6.89 12.03 -24.59
C THR A 156 -5.53 12.70 -24.81
N ALA A 157 -4.65 12.08 -25.59
CA ALA A 157 -3.34 12.63 -25.89
C ALA A 157 -3.47 14.01 -26.57
N ALA A 158 -2.83 15.02 -25.98
CA ALA A 158 -2.77 16.37 -26.54
C ALA A 158 -1.86 16.37 -27.80
N PRO A 159 -2.33 16.85 -28.98
CA PRO A 159 -1.60 16.71 -30.25
C PRO A 159 -0.42 17.67 -30.49
N PHE A 160 0.12 18.35 -29.49
CA PHE A 160 1.28 19.22 -29.69
C PHE A 160 2.20 19.13 -28.48
N LEU A 161 3.32 18.40 -28.63
CA LEU A 161 4.61 18.63 -27.97
C LEU A 161 5.61 17.51 -28.36
N ASP A 162 6.52 17.90 -29.26
CA ASP A 162 7.85 17.37 -29.59
C ASP A 162 8.13 15.84 -29.72
N LYS A 163 8.84 15.48 -30.79
CA LYS A 163 9.14 14.09 -31.22
C LYS A 163 9.92 13.25 -30.19
N LYS A 164 10.51 13.88 -29.17
CA LYS A 164 11.18 13.20 -28.06
C LYS A 164 10.21 12.69 -26.98
N PHE A 165 9.06 13.35 -26.79
CA PHE A 165 8.00 12.88 -25.89
C PHE A 165 7.06 11.86 -26.54
N GLY A 166 6.90 11.89 -27.86
CA GLY A 166 6.24 10.80 -28.58
C GLY A 166 6.95 9.45 -28.36
N ALA A 167 8.28 9.46 -28.31
CA ALA A 167 9.08 8.27 -27.99
C ALA A 167 9.06 7.91 -26.50
N LEU A 168 9.01 8.87 -25.57
CA LEU A 168 8.94 8.62 -24.12
C LEU A 168 7.54 8.21 -23.63
N ALA A 169 6.47 8.75 -24.21
CA ALA A 169 5.11 8.30 -23.96
C ALA A 169 4.85 6.95 -24.65
N ALA A 170 5.41 6.72 -25.85
CA ALA A 170 5.42 5.39 -26.46
C ALA A 170 6.35 4.42 -25.72
N ALA A 171 7.41 4.87 -25.05
CA ALA A 171 8.29 4.02 -24.22
C ALA A 171 7.77 3.83 -22.81
N ALA A 172 6.98 4.74 -22.26
CA ALA A 172 6.27 4.58 -20.99
C ALA A 172 5.00 3.76 -21.21
N ALA A 173 4.25 3.98 -22.29
CA ALA A 173 3.19 3.10 -22.74
C ALA A 173 3.75 1.76 -23.19
N ALA A 174 4.90 1.70 -23.90
CA ALA A 174 5.57 0.44 -24.16
C ALA A 174 6.03 -0.16 -22.85
N VAL A 175 6.76 0.46 -21.93
CA VAL A 175 7.10 -0.13 -20.61
C VAL A 175 5.85 -0.53 -19.82
N PHE A 176 4.71 0.17 -19.95
CA PHE A 176 3.43 -0.19 -19.34
C PHE A 176 2.71 -1.34 -20.10
N LEU A 177 3.01 -1.55 -21.39
CA LEU A 177 2.51 -2.59 -22.28
C LEU A 177 3.55 -3.72 -22.58
N THR A 178 4.80 -3.57 -22.14
CA THR A 178 6.01 -4.38 -22.38
C THR A 178 6.67 -4.79 -21.07
N THR A 179 6.22 -4.25 -19.92
CA THR A 179 6.19 -5.03 -18.68
C THR A 179 5.18 -6.15 -18.85
N ASN A 180 5.55 -7.12 -19.69
CA ASN A 180 4.90 -8.42 -19.83
C ASN A 180 5.02 -9.25 -18.53
N GLY A 181 4.96 -8.61 -17.35
CA GLY A 181 5.19 -9.22 -16.04
C GLY A 181 4.53 -8.48 -14.87
N ALA A 182 4.35 -7.15 -14.91
CA ALA A 182 3.66 -6.42 -13.83
C ALA A 182 2.15 -6.68 -13.89
N TRP A 183 1.54 -6.57 -15.07
CA TRP A 183 0.12 -6.89 -15.29
C TRP A 183 -0.19 -8.39 -15.37
N GLN A 184 0.84 -9.23 -15.25
CA GLN A 184 0.72 -10.69 -15.13
C GLN A 184 0.64 -11.16 -13.68
N LYS A 185 0.88 -10.30 -12.68
CA LYS A 185 0.71 -10.72 -11.29
C LYS A 185 -0.76 -11.10 -11.05
N PRO A 186 -1.03 -12.16 -10.27
CA PRO A 186 -2.40 -12.52 -9.91
C PRO A 186 -3.18 -11.33 -9.35
N ALA A 187 -4.46 -11.21 -9.67
CA ALA A 187 -5.28 -10.15 -9.09
C ALA A 187 -5.56 -10.43 -7.61
N VAL A 188 -5.57 -9.41 -6.76
CA VAL A 188 -5.91 -9.52 -5.34
C VAL A 188 -7.38 -9.16 -5.16
N ILE A 189 -8.16 -10.12 -4.67
CA ILE A 189 -9.52 -9.92 -4.19
C ILE A 189 -9.43 -9.60 -2.70
N PHE A 190 -9.79 -8.37 -2.31
CA PHE A 190 -9.80 -7.92 -0.92
C PHE A 190 -11.22 -7.79 -0.37
N SER A 191 -11.54 -8.49 0.73
CA SER A 191 -12.84 -8.39 1.41
C SER A 191 -12.70 -7.72 2.80
N PRO A 192 -13.48 -6.67 3.11
CA PRO A 192 -13.36 -5.88 4.35
C PRO A 192 -13.89 -6.63 5.58
N GLY A 193 -13.84 -6.02 6.77
CA GLY A 193 -14.55 -6.53 7.94
C GLY A 193 -16.08 -6.49 7.81
N ALA A 194 -16.78 -7.21 8.70
CA ALA A 194 -18.25 -7.22 8.73
C ALA A 194 -18.82 -5.80 8.92
N GLY A 195 -19.80 -5.42 8.09
CA GLY A 195 -20.43 -4.10 8.11
C GLY A 195 -19.50 -2.93 7.75
N LYS A 196 -18.31 -3.21 7.18
CA LYS A 196 -17.34 -2.19 6.75
C LYS A 196 -17.26 -2.13 5.23
N ASN A 197 -16.93 -0.93 4.75
CA ASN A 197 -16.64 -0.70 3.35
C ASN A 197 -15.18 -0.97 3.03
N ALA A 198 -14.89 -1.26 1.76
CA ALA A 198 -13.55 -1.48 1.23
C ALA A 198 -12.62 -0.27 1.45
N ILE A 199 -13.17 0.95 1.49
CA ILE A 199 -12.40 2.20 1.62
C ILE A 199 -11.56 2.28 2.90
N THR A 200 -11.89 1.54 3.95
CA THR A 200 -11.14 1.53 5.22
C THR A 200 -9.92 0.60 5.20
N TYR A 201 -9.47 0.17 4.01
CA TYR A 201 -8.29 -0.69 3.79
C TYR A 201 -7.46 -0.21 2.59
N SER A 202 -7.51 1.10 2.34
CA SER A 202 -6.78 1.79 1.28
C SER A 202 -5.27 1.66 1.48
N THR A 203 -4.79 1.60 2.74
CA THR A 203 -3.35 1.52 3.03
C THR A 203 -2.73 0.23 2.50
N LEU A 204 -3.34 -0.93 2.75
CA LEU A 204 -2.87 -2.21 2.20
C LEU A 204 -3.14 -2.29 0.68
N SER A 205 -4.32 -1.85 0.23
CA SER A 205 -4.69 -1.93 -1.19
C SER A 205 -3.76 -1.13 -2.08
N SER A 206 -3.37 0.09 -1.64
CA SER A 206 -2.46 0.96 -2.39
C SER A 206 -1.02 0.43 -2.37
N GLU A 207 -0.58 -0.19 -1.28
CA GLU A 207 0.72 -0.85 -1.21
C GLU A 207 0.81 -1.97 -2.26
N LEU A 208 -0.13 -2.92 -2.25
CA LEU A 208 -0.16 -4.03 -3.20
C LEU A 208 -0.26 -3.55 -4.65
N ALA A 209 -1.07 -2.53 -4.91
CA ALA A 209 -1.14 -1.91 -6.24
C ALA A 209 0.22 -1.31 -6.67
N SER A 210 0.96 -0.70 -5.73
CA SER A 210 2.29 -0.14 -6.00
C SER A 210 3.34 -1.21 -6.35
N GLN A 211 3.12 -2.45 -5.89
CA GLN A 211 3.93 -3.63 -6.24
C GLN A 211 3.49 -4.31 -7.55
N GLY A 212 2.51 -3.76 -8.26
CA GLY A 212 2.05 -4.24 -9.56
C GLY A 212 0.88 -5.23 -9.51
N TYR A 213 0.26 -5.48 -8.35
CA TYR A 213 -0.95 -6.29 -8.29
C TYR A 213 -2.17 -5.50 -8.79
N THR A 214 -3.07 -6.14 -9.56
CA THR A 214 -4.42 -5.60 -9.75
C THR A 214 -5.23 -5.87 -8.49
N VAL A 215 -5.62 -4.82 -7.75
CA VAL A 215 -6.36 -4.96 -6.49
C VAL A 215 -7.83 -4.64 -6.70
N LEU A 216 -8.70 -5.59 -6.40
CA LEU A 216 -10.14 -5.42 -6.31
C LEU A 216 -10.52 -5.41 -4.84
N ALA A 217 -10.83 -4.25 -4.27
CA ALA A 217 -11.38 -4.15 -2.93
C ALA A 217 -12.92 -4.14 -3.00
N LEU A 218 -13.56 -5.11 -2.36
CA LEU A 218 -14.98 -5.39 -2.54
C LEU A 218 -15.81 -4.69 -1.48
N ASP A 219 -16.75 -3.87 -1.94
CA ASP A 219 -17.94 -3.56 -1.16
C ASP A 219 -19.01 -4.61 -1.46
N HIS A 220 -19.68 -5.12 -0.43
CA HIS A 220 -20.75 -6.12 -0.55
C HIS A 220 -22.11 -5.42 -0.41
N PRO A 221 -22.86 -5.17 -1.51
CA PRO A 221 -24.13 -4.45 -1.46
C PRO A 221 -25.15 -5.16 -0.56
N GLY A 222 -25.82 -4.39 0.30
CA GLY A 222 -26.79 -4.93 1.27
C GLY A 222 -26.18 -5.37 2.60
N GLU A 223 -24.86 -5.28 2.78
CA GLU A 223 -24.22 -5.57 4.07
C GLU A 223 -23.88 -4.31 4.87
N ALA A 224 -23.02 -3.43 4.33
CA ALA A 224 -22.66 -2.19 4.99
C ALA A 224 -23.94 -1.35 5.23
N PRO A 225 -24.05 -0.60 6.35
CA PRO A 225 -25.28 0.13 6.69
C PRO A 225 -25.80 1.00 5.53
N TYR A 226 -24.86 1.56 4.77
CA TYR A 226 -25.15 2.18 3.49
C TYR A 226 -23.94 2.04 2.56
N LEU A 227 -24.20 1.63 1.32
CA LEU A 227 -23.22 1.61 0.23
C LEU A 227 -23.63 2.61 -0.85
N GLN A 228 -22.82 3.64 -1.05
CA GLN A 228 -23.01 4.56 -2.17
C GLN A 228 -22.58 3.89 -3.47
N LEU A 229 -23.48 3.79 -4.44
CA LEU A 229 -23.14 3.28 -5.77
C LEU A 229 -22.53 4.39 -6.65
N PRO A 230 -21.67 4.05 -7.63
CA PRO A 230 -21.03 5.02 -8.53
C PRO A 230 -22.03 5.84 -9.36
N ASN A 231 -21.56 6.95 -9.95
CA ASN A 231 -22.28 7.75 -10.95
C ASN A 231 -23.65 8.28 -10.51
N GLY A 232 -23.82 8.54 -9.21
CA GLY A 232 -25.08 9.06 -8.66
C GLY A 232 -26.22 8.04 -8.65
N ALA A 233 -25.93 6.76 -8.89
CA ALA A 233 -26.91 5.70 -8.69
C ALA A 233 -27.38 5.68 -7.23
N PRO A 234 -28.66 5.36 -6.98
CA PRO A 234 -29.17 5.26 -5.62
C PRO A 234 -28.36 4.23 -4.85
N GLY A 235 -27.87 4.61 -3.66
CA GLY A 235 -27.12 3.69 -2.81
C GLY A 235 -27.99 2.55 -2.29
N VAL A 236 -27.34 1.54 -1.74
CA VAL A 236 -27.97 0.34 -1.18
C VAL A 236 -27.86 0.40 0.33
N TYR A 237 -28.99 0.39 1.02
CA TYR A 237 -29.02 0.17 2.47
C TYR A 237 -28.76 -1.30 2.79
N GLY A 238 -27.97 -1.52 3.83
CA GLY A 238 -27.67 -2.85 4.31
C GLY A 238 -28.13 -3.10 5.72
N ILE A 239 -27.28 -3.78 6.49
CA ILE A 239 -27.56 -4.17 7.87
C ILE A 239 -27.46 -2.94 8.78
N ASP A 240 -28.47 -2.74 9.63
CA ASP A 240 -28.49 -1.64 10.58
C ASP A 240 -27.25 -1.66 11.48
N VAL A 241 -26.69 -0.48 11.78
CA VAL A 241 -25.49 -0.36 12.63
C VAL A 241 -25.71 -0.89 14.05
N ALA A 242 -26.95 -0.92 14.53
CA ALA A 242 -27.35 -1.47 15.82
C ALA A 242 -27.73 -2.96 15.75
N ALA A 243 -27.69 -3.58 14.56
CA ALA A 243 -27.99 -5.00 14.42
C ALA A 243 -26.98 -5.86 15.19
N THR A 244 -27.48 -6.87 15.89
CA THR A 244 -26.63 -7.87 16.54
C THR A 244 -26.13 -8.87 15.51
N TRP A 245 -24.82 -9.01 15.39
CA TRP A 245 -24.18 -10.06 14.60
C TRP A 245 -24.18 -11.36 15.41
N ASN A 246 -25.06 -12.29 15.06
CA ASN A 246 -25.09 -13.64 15.61
C ASN A 246 -24.53 -14.61 14.57
N TYR A 247 -24.33 -15.87 14.96
CA TYR A 247 -23.76 -16.87 14.07
C TYR A 247 -24.55 -17.04 12.76
N ILE A 248 -25.89 -16.99 12.81
CA ILE A 248 -26.73 -17.16 11.62
C ILE A 248 -26.53 -16.00 10.63
N SER A 249 -26.52 -14.75 11.10
CA SER A 249 -26.29 -13.59 10.22
C SER A 249 -24.86 -13.55 9.70
N MET A 250 -23.87 -13.89 10.54
CA MET A 250 -22.48 -14.01 10.10
C MET A 250 -22.30 -15.10 9.05
N ALA A 251 -22.95 -16.26 9.21
CA ALA A 251 -22.89 -17.35 8.23
C ALA A 251 -23.57 -16.99 6.90
N ALA A 252 -24.69 -16.27 6.93
CA ALA A 252 -25.33 -15.78 5.72
C ALA A 252 -24.43 -14.80 4.95
N VAL A 253 -23.84 -13.83 5.65
CA VAL A 253 -22.92 -12.85 5.06
C VAL A 253 -21.64 -13.51 4.56
N TYR A 254 -21.08 -14.47 5.30
CA TYR A 254 -19.95 -15.28 4.88
C TYR A 254 -20.21 -15.98 3.53
N ASN A 255 -21.35 -16.68 3.41
CA ASN A 255 -21.72 -17.37 2.17
C ASN A 255 -21.93 -16.40 1.00
N MET A 256 -22.56 -15.25 1.26
CA MET A 256 -22.73 -14.17 0.29
C MET A 256 -21.37 -13.65 -0.21
N ARG A 257 -20.41 -13.42 0.68
CA ARG A 257 -19.08 -12.90 0.32
C ARG A 257 -18.26 -13.88 -0.52
N ILE A 258 -18.39 -15.19 -0.25
CA ILE A 258 -17.82 -16.23 -1.12
C ILE A 258 -18.49 -16.17 -2.49
N PHE A 259 -19.82 -16.12 -2.54
CA PHE A 259 -20.55 -16.00 -3.80
C PHE A 259 -20.12 -14.78 -4.62
N ASP A 260 -20.01 -13.61 -3.99
CA ASP A 260 -19.56 -12.37 -4.64
C ASP A 260 -18.13 -12.50 -5.18
N THR A 261 -17.22 -13.08 -4.38
CA THR A 261 -15.83 -13.35 -4.79
C THR A 261 -15.78 -14.24 -6.03
N LEU A 262 -16.56 -15.34 -6.04
CA LEU A 262 -16.63 -16.25 -7.17
C LEU A 262 -17.29 -15.59 -8.39
N ALA A 263 -18.31 -14.75 -8.20
CA ALA A 263 -18.93 -14.00 -9.29
C ALA A 263 -17.95 -13.02 -9.94
N ILE A 264 -17.12 -12.34 -9.13
CA ILE A 264 -16.06 -11.46 -9.62
C ILE A 264 -15.03 -12.25 -10.43
N ILE A 265 -14.49 -13.33 -9.87
CA ILE A 265 -13.45 -14.15 -10.48
C ILE A 265 -13.93 -14.81 -11.77
N ARG A 266 -15.09 -15.47 -11.73
CA ARG A 266 -15.55 -16.34 -12.83
C ARG A 266 -16.22 -15.57 -13.97
N LYS A 267 -16.68 -14.35 -13.73
CA LYS A 267 -17.53 -13.63 -14.69
C LYS A 267 -17.22 -12.14 -14.78
N LEU A 268 -17.36 -11.40 -13.68
CA LEU A 268 -17.45 -9.94 -13.77
C LEU A 268 -16.10 -9.30 -14.13
N LEU A 269 -15.01 -9.67 -13.46
CA LEU A 269 -13.70 -9.09 -13.77
C LEU A 269 -13.20 -9.51 -15.17
N PRO A 270 -13.20 -10.80 -15.56
CA PRO A 270 -12.81 -11.19 -16.91
C PRO A 270 -13.56 -10.42 -18.00
N SER A 271 -14.89 -10.36 -17.90
CA SER A 271 -15.73 -9.66 -18.88
C SER A 271 -15.44 -8.16 -18.92
N TYR A 272 -15.24 -7.54 -17.76
CA TYR A 272 -14.92 -6.12 -17.68
C TYR A 272 -13.56 -5.81 -18.30
N VAL A 273 -12.53 -6.57 -17.94
CA VAL A 273 -11.16 -6.42 -18.47
C VAL A 273 -11.14 -6.59 -19.98
N GLU A 274 -11.84 -7.61 -20.50
CA GLU A 274 -12.00 -7.83 -21.94
C GLU A 274 -12.69 -6.62 -22.61
N SER A 275 -13.77 -6.11 -22.02
CA SER A 275 -14.54 -4.99 -22.60
C SER A 275 -13.75 -3.69 -22.74
N ILE A 276 -12.74 -3.48 -21.89
CA ILE A 276 -11.88 -2.28 -21.91
C ILE A 276 -10.50 -2.55 -22.51
N GLY A 277 -10.21 -3.78 -22.93
CA GLY A 277 -8.90 -4.18 -23.46
C GLY A 277 -7.74 -3.97 -22.48
N ALA A 278 -8.00 -4.07 -21.18
CA ALA A 278 -6.97 -3.84 -20.16
C ALA A 278 -6.04 -5.06 -20.04
N PRO A 279 -4.75 -4.86 -19.71
CA PRO A 279 -3.78 -5.96 -19.64
C PRO A 279 -3.84 -6.74 -18.32
N PHE A 280 -4.89 -6.59 -17.50
CA PHE A 280 -4.95 -7.16 -16.15
C PHE A 280 -5.06 -8.69 -16.17
N ASN A 281 -4.34 -9.36 -15.26
CA ASN A 281 -4.48 -10.81 -15.08
C ASN A 281 -5.88 -11.15 -14.53
N THR A 282 -6.58 -12.03 -15.24
CA THR A 282 -7.92 -12.54 -14.88
C THR A 282 -7.96 -14.07 -14.79
N THR A 283 -6.80 -14.69 -14.66
CA THR A 283 -6.60 -16.15 -14.65
C THR A 283 -6.20 -16.68 -13.28
N HIS A 284 -5.53 -15.86 -12.48
CA HIS A 284 -5.01 -16.24 -11.17
C HIS A 284 -5.26 -15.13 -10.16
N TYR A 285 -5.51 -15.52 -8.91
CA TYR A 285 -5.97 -14.62 -7.87
C TYR A 285 -5.32 -14.89 -6.51
N PHE A 286 -5.34 -13.89 -5.64
CA PHE A 286 -5.19 -14.04 -4.19
C PHE A 286 -6.47 -13.58 -3.50
N ALA A 287 -6.86 -14.24 -2.41
CA ALA A 287 -7.99 -13.84 -1.58
C ALA A 287 -7.50 -13.33 -0.23
N ILE A 288 -7.66 -12.05 0.05
CA ILE A 288 -7.25 -11.40 1.29
C ILE A 288 -8.48 -10.82 1.94
N GLY A 289 -8.59 -10.91 3.26
CA GLY A 289 -9.63 -10.16 3.93
C GLY A 289 -9.41 -10.00 5.41
N ARG A 290 -10.17 -9.07 5.99
CA ARG A 290 -10.14 -8.79 7.42
C ARG A 290 -11.41 -9.26 8.10
N SER A 291 -11.30 -9.78 9.31
CA SER A 291 -12.45 -10.27 10.08
C SER A 291 -13.27 -11.28 9.26
N LEU A 292 -14.58 -11.10 9.13
CA LEU A 292 -15.44 -11.93 8.29
C LEU A 292 -14.98 -12.05 6.82
N GLY A 293 -14.31 -11.03 6.29
CA GLY A 293 -13.69 -11.08 4.95
C GLY A 293 -12.53 -12.07 4.86
N GLY A 294 -11.75 -12.23 5.94
CA GLY A 294 -10.65 -13.20 6.01
C GLY A 294 -11.16 -14.64 6.12
N ALA A 295 -12.26 -14.86 6.85
CA ALA A 295 -12.97 -16.14 6.83
C ALA A 295 -13.49 -16.46 5.42
N ALA A 296 -14.15 -15.49 4.77
CA ALA A 296 -14.66 -15.66 3.41
C ALA A 296 -13.53 -15.92 2.39
N ALA A 297 -12.34 -15.34 2.58
CA ALA A 297 -11.16 -15.64 1.77
C ALA A 297 -10.76 -17.13 1.87
N ALA A 298 -10.80 -17.73 3.06
CA ALA A 298 -10.56 -19.17 3.24
C ALA A 298 -11.61 -20.01 2.50
N GLY A 299 -12.89 -19.66 2.64
CA GLY A 299 -13.99 -20.36 1.97
C GLY A 299 -13.91 -20.29 0.45
N ALA A 300 -13.59 -19.12 -0.11
CA ALA A 300 -13.37 -18.95 -1.55
C ALA A 300 -12.16 -19.75 -2.03
N LEU A 301 -11.03 -19.69 -1.31
CA LEU A 301 -9.80 -20.42 -1.63
C LEU A 301 -10.01 -21.93 -1.71
N ALA A 302 -10.81 -22.48 -0.79
CA ALA A 302 -11.11 -23.91 -0.72
C ALA A 302 -11.86 -24.45 -1.94
N VAL A 303 -12.66 -23.60 -2.62
CA VAL A 303 -13.55 -24.02 -3.72
C VAL A 303 -13.14 -23.49 -5.09
N GLU A 304 -12.23 -22.52 -5.16
CA GLU A 304 -11.81 -21.89 -6.41
C GLU A 304 -10.36 -22.22 -6.78
N PRO A 305 -10.15 -23.02 -7.85
CA PRO A 305 -8.82 -23.41 -8.29
C PRO A 305 -7.91 -22.25 -8.68
N SER A 306 -8.47 -21.17 -9.23
CA SER A 306 -7.70 -20.00 -9.70
C SER A 306 -7.14 -19.11 -8.58
N ILE A 307 -7.61 -19.25 -7.32
CA ILE A 307 -7.05 -18.54 -6.17
C ILE A 307 -5.81 -19.31 -5.68
N LEU A 308 -4.63 -18.70 -5.74
CA LEU A 308 -3.35 -19.35 -5.45
C LEU A 308 -3.02 -19.45 -3.96
N GLY A 309 -3.51 -18.50 -3.16
CA GLY A 309 -3.34 -18.46 -1.72
C GLY A 309 -4.26 -17.44 -1.08
N GLY A 310 -4.31 -17.43 0.25
CA GLY A 310 -5.18 -16.49 0.96
C GLY A 310 -4.63 -15.98 2.28
N VAL A 311 -5.20 -14.88 2.75
CA VAL A 311 -4.82 -14.22 4.01
C VAL A 311 -6.07 -13.91 4.81
N ASN A 312 -6.08 -14.34 6.08
CA ASN A 312 -7.05 -13.92 7.08
C ASN A 312 -6.39 -12.94 8.05
N LEU A 313 -6.79 -11.67 7.96
CA LEU A 313 -6.43 -10.62 8.90
C LEU A 313 -7.46 -10.64 10.03
N ASP A 314 -7.14 -11.36 11.09
CA ASP A 314 -7.78 -11.23 12.39
C ASP A 314 -9.28 -11.57 12.41
N GLY A 315 -9.69 -12.54 11.58
CA GLY A 315 -11.06 -13.02 11.51
C GLY A 315 -11.26 -14.38 12.15
N LEU A 316 -12.30 -14.47 12.99
CA LEU A 316 -12.82 -15.77 13.41
C LEU A 316 -13.34 -16.55 12.19
N PHE A 317 -13.17 -17.87 12.19
CA PHE A 317 -13.66 -18.74 11.12
C PHE A 317 -15.13 -19.12 11.35
N ILE A 318 -15.93 -18.98 10.30
CA ILE A 318 -17.35 -19.38 10.29
C ILE A 318 -17.51 -20.86 9.94
N ASP A 319 -16.67 -21.33 9.02
CA ASP A 319 -16.52 -22.71 8.58
C ASP A 319 -15.04 -23.08 8.61
N LEU A 320 -14.74 -24.38 8.59
CA LEU A 320 -13.40 -24.92 8.79
C LEU A 320 -12.93 -25.73 7.57
N PRO A 321 -12.92 -25.18 6.34
CA PRO A 321 -12.46 -25.95 5.18
C PRO A 321 -10.96 -26.25 5.27
N ASP A 322 -10.55 -27.39 4.71
CA ASP A 322 -9.15 -27.60 4.33
C ASP A 322 -8.90 -26.84 3.02
N VAL A 323 -8.13 -25.77 3.09
CA VAL A 323 -7.89 -24.88 1.93
C VAL A 323 -6.85 -25.43 0.97
N LYS A 324 -6.05 -26.43 1.39
CA LYS A 324 -5.04 -27.18 0.58
C LYS A 324 -3.94 -26.35 -0.08
N LYS A 325 -4.00 -25.03 0.03
CA LYS A 325 -3.13 -24.04 -0.60
C LYS A 325 -2.55 -23.14 0.48
N PRO A 326 -1.46 -22.40 0.20
CA PRO A 326 -0.87 -21.50 1.16
C PRO A 326 -1.89 -20.55 1.78
N PHE A 327 -1.92 -20.49 3.12
CA PHE A 327 -2.84 -19.62 3.86
C PHE A 327 -2.16 -18.94 5.05
N LEU A 328 -2.11 -17.61 5.03
CA LEU A 328 -1.56 -16.82 6.13
C LEU A 328 -2.68 -16.37 7.08
N MET A 329 -2.54 -16.71 8.35
CA MET A 329 -3.45 -16.34 9.42
C MET A 329 -2.72 -15.32 10.30
N LEU A 330 -3.06 -14.04 10.17
CA LEU A 330 -2.43 -12.96 10.95
C LEU A 330 -3.45 -12.39 11.93
N ALA A 331 -3.18 -12.50 13.22
CA ALA A 331 -4.12 -12.19 14.29
C ALA A 331 -3.55 -11.23 15.33
N GLY A 332 -4.46 -10.63 16.09
CA GLY A 332 -4.17 -9.91 17.31
C GLY A 332 -4.30 -10.80 18.54
N ALA A 333 -4.19 -10.17 19.72
CA ALA A 333 -4.08 -10.87 20.98
C ALA A 333 -5.29 -11.77 21.33
N GLN A 334 -6.45 -11.54 20.71
CA GLN A 334 -7.67 -12.29 20.99
C GLN A 334 -7.76 -13.64 20.28
N HIS A 335 -7.01 -13.87 19.19
CA HIS A 335 -7.03 -15.16 18.50
C HIS A 335 -5.82 -15.98 18.95
N THR A 336 -6.00 -16.69 20.05
CA THR A 336 -5.06 -17.70 20.57
C THR A 336 -5.82 -19.01 20.77
N PRO A 337 -5.13 -20.16 20.90
CA PRO A 337 -5.79 -21.44 21.17
C PRO A 337 -6.68 -21.44 22.42
N ALA A 338 -6.40 -20.57 23.39
CA ALA A 338 -7.16 -20.45 24.63
C ALA A 338 -8.40 -19.56 24.52
N LEU A 339 -8.43 -18.61 23.56
CA LEU A 339 -9.44 -17.55 23.50
C LEU A 339 -10.35 -17.63 22.27
N ASP A 340 -9.86 -18.19 21.17
CA ASP A 340 -10.64 -18.37 19.95
C ASP A 340 -10.77 -19.86 19.58
N VAL A 341 -12.02 -20.33 19.61
CA VAL A 341 -12.38 -21.73 19.39
C VAL A 341 -12.36 -22.15 17.92
N SER A 342 -12.24 -21.22 16.98
CA SER A 342 -12.29 -21.47 15.54
C SER A 342 -10.90 -21.62 14.91
N TRP A 343 -9.88 -20.92 15.41
CA TRP A 343 -8.54 -20.90 14.82
C TRP A 343 -7.75 -22.20 15.01
N SER A 344 -7.84 -22.83 16.19
CA SER A 344 -7.13 -24.11 16.43
C SER A 344 -7.72 -25.25 15.61
N PRO A 345 -9.06 -25.44 15.55
CA PRO A 345 -9.65 -26.42 14.65
C PRO A 345 -9.37 -26.13 13.17
N PHE A 346 -9.41 -24.86 12.75
CA PHE A 346 -9.09 -24.49 11.37
C PHE A 346 -7.66 -24.91 11.02
N SER A 347 -6.67 -24.46 11.80
CA SER A 347 -5.25 -24.78 11.55
C SER A 347 -4.97 -26.28 11.56
N ALA A 348 -5.58 -27.02 12.50
CA ALA A 348 -5.44 -28.49 12.55
C ALA A 348 -6.09 -29.21 11.35
N ASN A 349 -7.01 -28.57 10.63
CA ASN A 349 -7.67 -29.14 9.46
C ASN A 349 -6.91 -28.87 8.15
N GLN A 350 -5.83 -28.08 8.16
CA GLN A 350 -5.11 -27.71 6.94
C GLN A 350 -4.13 -28.81 6.52
N SER A 351 -4.24 -29.27 5.27
CA SER A 351 -3.28 -30.19 4.66
C SER A 351 -2.17 -29.48 3.86
N GLY A 352 -2.36 -28.19 3.56
CA GLY A 352 -1.40 -27.34 2.86
C GLY A 352 -0.56 -26.47 3.81
N TRP A 353 0.31 -25.64 3.23
CA TRP A 353 1.11 -24.67 3.98
C TRP A 353 0.21 -23.66 4.70
N TYR A 354 0.46 -23.43 5.98
CA TYR A 354 -0.15 -22.33 6.71
C TYR A 354 0.81 -21.77 7.77
N HIS A 355 0.59 -20.50 8.11
CA HIS A 355 1.18 -19.89 9.29
C HIS A 355 0.14 -19.15 10.09
N TRP A 356 0.24 -19.27 11.42
CA TRP A 356 -0.54 -18.51 12.38
C TRP A 356 0.40 -17.58 13.14
N LEU A 357 0.32 -16.30 12.80
CA LEU A 357 1.08 -15.23 13.40
C LEU A 357 0.19 -14.36 14.27
N ASN A 358 0.65 -14.03 15.48
CA ASN A 358 0.03 -13.04 16.35
C ASN A 358 0.89 -11.78 16.44
N VAL A 359 0.25 -10.61 16.42
CA VAL A 359 0.90 -9.32 16.58
C VAL A 359 0.56 -8.74 17.96
N THR A 360 1.56 -8.65 18.82
CA THR A 360 1.41 -8.17 20.20
C THR A 360 1.02 -6.69 20.23
N GLY A 361 0.15 -6.31 21.17
CA GLY A 361 -0.28 -4.92 21.34
C GLY A 361 -1.36 -4.46 20.37
N THR A 362 -1.94 -5.35 19.57
CA THR A 362 -3.06 -5.08 18.67
C THR A 362 -4.41 -5.42 19.32
N SER A 363 -5.45 -4.76 18.81
CA SER A 363 -6.86 -5.12 18.92
C SER A 363 -7.43 -5.42 17.53
N HIS A 364 -8.70 -5.84 17.49
CA HIS A 364 -9.36 -6.20 16.25
C HIS A 364 -9.35 -5.10 15.18
N GLN A 365 -9.41 -3.81 15.58
CA GLN A 365 -9.52 -2.70 14.64
C GLN A 365 -8.17 -2.24 14.05
N ASP A 366 -7.05 -2.66 14.62
CA ASP A 366 -5.72 -2.26 14.14
C ASP A 366 -5.37 -2.85 12.75
N PHE A 367 -6.11 -3.87 12.30
CA PHE A 367 -5.98 -4.47 10.95
C PHE A 367 -6.71 -3.66 9.85
N SER A 368 -6.93 -2.36 10.07
CA SER A 368 -7.61 -1.47 9.13
C SER A 368 -7.07 -0.04 9.27
N ASP A 369 -7.32 0.79 8.27
CA ASP A 369 -6.91 2.21 8.23
C ASP A 369 -7.57 3.06 9.34
N LEU A 370 -8.46 2.47 10.14
CA LEU A 370 -9.15 3.15 11.24
C LEU A 370 -8.18 3.62 12.32
N GLY A 371 -7.10 2.87 12.56
CA GLY A 371 -6.04 3.28 13.46
C GLY A 371 -5.41 4.61 13.04
N ASP A 372 -5.12 4.76 11.74
CA ASP A 372 -4.52 5.97 11.20
C ASP A 372 -5.44 7.17 11.35
N TRP A 373 -6.74 6.99 11.09
CA TRP A 373 -7.71 8.07 11.20
C TRP A 373 -7.86 8.54 12.65
N VAL A 374 -7.82 7.61 13.60
CA VAL A 374 -7.90 7.93 15.03
C VAL A 374 -6.63 8.62 15.50
N ASP A 375 -5.45 8.14 15.09
CA ASP A 375 -4.16 8.72 15.48
C ASP A 375 -3.99 10.11 14.87
N LEU A 376 -4.31 10.28 13.59
CA LEU A 376 -4.26 11.56 12.88
C LEU A 376 -5.15 12.63 13.54
N GLN A 377 -6.31 12.22 14.05
CA GLN A 377 -7.25 13.12 14.73
C GLN A 377 -6.93 13.28 16.23
N GLY A 378 -5.92 12.59 16.75
CA GLY A 378 -5.57 12.58 18.17
C GLY A 378 -6.72 12.06 19.05
N LEU A 379 -7.47 11.07 18.56
CA LEU A 379 -8.67 10.53 19.21
C LEU A 379 -8.40 9.25 20.01
N ARG A 380 -7.16 8.74 20.01
CA ARG A 380 -6.82 7.50 20.73
C ARG A 380 -7.21 7.61 22.21
N ASN A 381 -7.91 6.60 22.71
CA ASN A 381 -8.45 6.52 24.08
C ASN A 381 -9.43 7.64 24.48
N LYS A 382 -9.99 8.39 23.53
CA LYS A 382 -10.99 9.44 23.82
C LYS A 382 -12.44 8.97 23.64
N THR A 383 -12.64 7.79 23.03
CA THR A 383 -13.96 7.21 22.79
C THR A 383 -13.97 5.73 23.16
N ILE A 384 -15.16 5.18 23.42
CA ILE A 384 -15.35 3.74 23.69
C ILE A 384 -15.17 2.92 22.39
N THR A 385 -15.46 3.52 21.24
CA THR A 385 -15.25 2.95 19.91
C THR A 385 -14.65 3.98 18.95
N PRO A 386 -13.80 3.56 18.00
CA PRO A 386 -13.25 2.20 17.87
C PRO A 386 -12.25 1.87 18.98
N SER A 387 -12.24 0.60 19.41
CA SER A 387 -11.24 0.10 20.34
C SER A 387 -9.99 -0.29 19.56
N LEU A 388 -8.88 0.40 19.83
CA LEU A 388 -7.57 0.16 19.23
C LEU A 388 -6.61 -0.39 20.29
N GLY A 389 -5.62 -1.15 19.86
CA GLY A 389 -4.55 -1.64 20.71
C GLY A 389 -3.58 -0.54 21.14
N LEU A 390 -2.47 -0.96 21.74
CA LEU A 390 -1.35 -0.08 22.09
C LEU A 390 -0.43 0.18 20.89
N ILE A 391 -0.52 -0.63 19.84
CA ILE A 391 0.32 -0.49 18.65
C ILE A 391 0.01 0.82 17.92
N TRP A 392 1.05 1.50 17.47
CA TRP A 392 0.94 2.69 16.64
C TRP A 392 0.46 2.30 15.23
N ALA A 393 -0.52 3.02 14.65
CA ALA A 393 -1.18 2.57 13.43
C ALA A 393 -0.23 2.41 12.22
N PRO A 394 0.68 3.36 11.91
CA PRO A 394 1.68 3.17 10.86
C PRO A 394 2.64 1.99 11.10
N ARG A 395 2.88 1.60 12.36
CA ARG A 395 3.65 0.39 12.66
C ARG A 395 2.85 -0.86 12.31
N MET A 396 1.56 -0.88 12.62
CA MET A 396 0.70 -1.99 12.24
C MET A 396 0.59 -2.13 10.72
N ASP A 397 0.44 -1.01 10.01
CA ASP A 397 0.45 -0.99 8.54
C ASP A 397 1.73 -1.60 7.97
N PHE A 398 2.89 -1.22 8.53
CA PHE A 398 4.18 -1.77 8.13
C PHE A 398 4.22 -3.30 8.31
N ILE A 399 3.76 -3.80 9.46
CA ILE A 399 3.72 -5.24 9.76
C ILE A 399 2.82 -5.98 8.77
N VAL A 400 1.58 -5.51 8.57
CA VAL A 400 0.62 -6.14 7.66
C VAL A 400 1.16 -6.17 6.24
N LYS A 401 1.65 -5.03 5.73
CA LYS A 401 2.22 -4.94 4.38
C LYS A 401 3.39 -5.90 4.20
N THR A 402 4.35 -5.87 5.13
CA THR A 402 5.56 -6.69 5.05
C THR A 402 5.23 -8.19 5.01
N LEU A 403 4.35 -8.66 5.90
CA LEU A 403 3.97 -10.07 5.98
C LEU A 403 3.13 -10.50 4.78
N VAL A 404 2.17 -9.66 4.34
CA VAL A 404 1.35 -9.96 3.16
C VAL A 404 2.23 -10.01 1.91
N GLU A 405 3.10 -9.02 1.68
CA GLU A 405 3.99 -9.02 0.52
C GLU A 405 4.94 -10.21 0.48
N SER A 406 5.52 -10.55 1.63
CA SER A 406 6.36 -11.75 1.77
C SER A 406 5.58 -13.02 1.43
N PHE A 407 4.35 -13.15 1.95
CA PHE A 407 3.47 -14.28 1.63
C PHE A 407 3.14 -14.35 0.14
N LEU A 408 2.74 -13.25 -0.50
CA LEU A 408 2.43 -13.25 -1.92
C LEU A 408 3.65 -13.62 -2.77
N SER A 409 4.83 -13.13 -2.41
CA SER A 409 6.11 -13.49 -3.05
C SER A 409 6.40 -14.99 -2.92
N PHE A 410 6.23 -15.55 -1.71
CA PHE A 410 6.39 -16.98 -1.43
C PHE A 410 5.47 -17.85 -2.28
N VAL A 411 4.17 -17.51 -2.37
CA VAL A 411 3.21 -18.30 -3.17
C VAL A 411 3.55 -18.28 -4.66
N LEU A 412 4.20 -17.22 -5.14
CA LEU A 412 4.66 -17.11 -6.53
C LEU A 412 6.01 -17.81 -6.78
N GLY A 413 6.56 -18.53 -5.80
CA GLY A 413 7.87 -19.18 -5.92
C GLY A 413 9.04 -18.20 -5.89
N GLY A 414 8.84 -17.03 -5.28
CA GLY A 414 9.87 -16.03 -5.05
C GLY A 414 10.79 -16.40 -3.89
N GLN A 415 10.93 -15.49 -2.93
CA GLN A 415 11.69 -15.75 -1.70
C GLN A 415 10.88 -16.64 -0.75
N GLU A 416 11.57 -17.31 0.17
CA GLU A 416 10.91 -17.95 1.31
C GLU A 416 10.10 -16.93 2.11
N PHE A 417 9.08 -17.44 2.82
CA PHE A 417 8.30 -16.59 3.71
C PHE A 417 9.19 -16.01 4.80
N LEU A 418 8.99 -14.73 5.11
CA LEU A 418 9.77 -14.00 6.08
C LEU A 418 9.64 -14.63 7.47
N ASP A 419 10.77 -15.03 8.05
CA ASP A 419 10.78 -15.55 9.41
C ASP A 419 10.54 -14.42 10.43
N ALA A 420 9.61 -14.64 11.36
CA ALA A 420 9.24 -13.69 12.41
C ALA A 420 8.91 -14.44 13.73
N PRO A 421 9.35 -13.98 14.91
CA PRO A 421 9.90 -12.66 15.21
C PRO A 421 11.31 -12.47 14.66
N ASN A 422 11.62 -11.21 14.31
CA ASN A 422 12.98 -10.75 14.04
C ASN A 422 13.14 -9.31 14.55
N GLU A 423 14.33 -8.73 14.44
CA GLU A 423 14.64 -7.37 14.92
C GLU A 423 13.72 -6.28 14.33
N ASN A 424 13.22 -6.49 13.11
CA ASN A 424 12.33 -5.56 12.41
C ASN A 424 10.84 -5.84 12.67
N LEU A 425 10.50 -6.98 13.27
CA LEU A 425 9.14 -7.42 13.60
C LEU A 425 9.07 -8.08 15.00
N PRO A 426 9.54 -7.41 16.08
CA PRO A 426 9.57 -7.99 17.41
C PRO A 426 8.18 -8.24 18.01
N GLU A 427 7.14 -7.61 17.47
CA GLU A 427 5.75 -7.77 17.92
C GLU A 427 5.12 -9.08 17.44
N VAL A 428 5.69 -9.69 16.40
CA VAL A 428 5.11 -10.83 15.67
C VAL A 428 5.59 -12.15 16.27
N GLY A 429 4.68 -13.05 16.61
CA GLY A 429 5.02 -14.38 17.13
C GLY A 429 4.19 -15.49 16.49
N TYR A 430 4.82 -16.63 16.24
CA TYR A 430 4.15 -17.84 15.76
C TYR A 430 3.28 -18.51 16.83
N ILE A 431 2.19 -19.15 16.40
CA ILE A 431 1.22 -19.84 17.25
C ILE A 431 0.96 -21.26 16.73
N ASN A 432 0.76 -22.20 17.66
CA ASN A 432 0.28 -23.55 17.38
C ASN A 432 1.13 -24.34 16.36
N GLY A 433 2.45 -24.31 16.50
CA GLY A 433 3.36 -25.14 15.70
C GLY A 433 3.60 -24.65 14.27
N SER A 434 3.10 -23.47 13.89
CA SER A 434 3.60 -22.77 12.72
C SER A 434 5.07 -22.41 12.98
N ALA A 435 6.00 -23.21 12.49
CA ALA A 435 7.40 -22.83 12.39
C ALA A 435 7.80 -23.00 10.92
N CYS A 436 8.82 -22.28 10.47
CA CYS A 436 9.47 -22.56 9.20
C CYS A 436 9.86 -24.04 9.21
N ILE A 437 9.17 -24.87 8.43
CA ILE A 437 9.67 -26.22 8.14
C ILE A 437 10.89 -25.98 7.23
N PRO A 438 12.08 -26.42 7.65
CA PRO A 438 13.35 -26.14 6.96
C PRO A 438 13.44 -26.78 5.58
#